data_AF-A0A936WIE3-F1
#
_entry.id   AF-A0A936WIE3-F1
#
_cell.length_a   1.000
_cell.length_b   1.000
_cell.length_c   1.000
_cell.angle_alpha   90.00
_cell.angle_beta   90.00
_cell.angle_gamma   90.00
#
_symmetry.space_group_name_H-M   'P 1'
#
loop_
_entity.id
_entity.type
_entity.pdbx_description
1 polymer ?
#
loop_
_entity_poly.entity_id
_entity_poly.type
_entity_poly.pdbx_seq_one_letter_code
_entity_poly.pdbx_strand_id
1 'polypeptide(L)'
;MTHDLPIETLFAYRDGEMNPVQSAAVRTHLAQCPACRDVLEKQELIFLPFRDVPAPAGFAERVMAQVENPERSSWRAPLGLRPWAWAGGLAFAGALFLALPRSSGPRPTTGADLSMDLTYSGNPEEEAGFGTEIEASFL
;
A
#
# COMPACT_ATOMS: atom_id res chain seq x y z
N MET A 1 29.45 14.95 20.13
CA MET A 1 28.61 15.91 19.39
C MET A 1 27.37 15.14 19.00
N THR A 2 26.31 15.24 19.79
CA THR A 2 25.05 14.52 19.55
C THR A 2 24.32 15.22 18.41
N HIS A 3 24.19 14.53 17.28
CA HIS A 3 23.38 14.99 16.16
C HIS A 3 21.90 14.88 16.57
N ASP A 4 21.17 15.98 16.42
CA ASP A 4 19.78 16.12 16.92
C ASP A 4 18.76 15.37 16.04
N LEU A 5 19.14 14.97 14.83
CA LEU A 5 18.32 14.18 13.92
C LEU A 5 18.89 12.77 13.72
N PRO A 6 18.04 11.72 13.80
CA PRO A 6 18.42 10.37 13.38
C PRO A 6 18.85 10.33 11.91
N ILE A 7 19.82 9.48 11.58
CA ILE A 7 20.37 9.42 10.22
C ILE A 7 19.36 8.86 9.21
N GLU A 8 18.48 7.97 9.67
CA GLU A 8 17.37 7.40 8.92
C GLU A 8 16.38 8.49 8.50
N THR A 9 16.18 9.49 9.36
CA THR A 9 15.32 10.65 9.08
C THR A 9 15.96 11.52 7.99
N LEU A 10 17.28 11.72 8.02
CA LEU A 10 17.96 12.47 6.96
C LEU A 10 17.86 11.76 5.60
N PHE A 11 18.01 10.43 5.58
CA PHE A 11 17.94 9.65 4.34
C PHE A 11 16.52 9.55 3.80
N ALA A 12 15.51 9.29 4.64
CA ALA A 12 14.10 9.32 4.23
C ALA A 12 13.67 10.70 3.71
N TYR A 13 14.21 11.79 4.27
CA TYR A 13 14.01 13.14 3.72
C TYR A 13 14.59 13.28 2.32
N ARG A 14 15.81 12.79 2.10
CA ARG A 14 16.47 12.83 0.79
C ARG A 14 15.74 12.01 -0.27
N ASP A 15 15.27 10.83 0.12
CA ASP A 15 14.60 9.88 -0.79
C ASP A 15 13.14 10.32 -1.08
N GLY A 16 12.65 11.37 -0.41
CA GLY A 16 11.31 11.93 -0.64
C GLY A 16 10.19 11.09 -0.02
N GLU A 17 10.52 10.22 0.93
CA GLU A 17 9.57 9.29 1.58
C GLU A 17 8.74 9.94 2.69
N MET A 18 9.07 11.18 3.05
CA MET A 18 8.41 11.92 4.12
C MET A 18 7.17 12.66 3.64
N ASN A 19 6.20 12.79 4.55
CA ASN A 19 5.09 13.70 4.31
C ASN A 19 5.55 15.18 4.35
N PRO A 20 4.71 16.13 3.86
CA PRO A 20 5.11 17.53 3.78
C PRO A 20 5.45 18.19 5.13
N VAL A 21 4.79 17.77 6.22
CA VAL A 21 5.01 18.33 7.57
C VAL A 21 6.36 17.88 8.11
N GLN A 22 6.65 16.58 8.02
CA GLN A 22 7.95 16.00 8.41
C GLN A 22 9.08 16.62 7.60
N SER A 23 8.90 16.75 6.28
CA SER A 23 9.88 17.37 5.39
C SER A 23 10.17 18.82 5.75
N ALA A 24 9.18 19.59 6.20
CA ALA A 24 9.35 20.97 6.63
C ALA A 24 10.16 21.07 7.94
N ALA A 25 9.93 20.16 8.89
CA ALA A 25 10.69 20.11 10.13
C ALA A 25 12.18 19.81 9.88
N VAL A 26 12.47 18.80 9.06
CA VAL A 26 13.86 18.46 8.68
C VAL A 26 14.52 19.63 7.95
N ARG A 27 13.82 20.28 7.01
CA ARG A 27 14.34 21.46 6.30
C ARG A 27 14.67 22.63 7.24
N THR A 28 13.84 22.86 8.25
CA THR A 28 14.09 23.89 9.27
C THR A 28 15.36 23.59 10.05
N HIS A 29 15.56 22.34 10.46
CA HIS A 29 16.80 21.91 11.11
C HIS A 29 18.01 22.05 10.18
N LEU A 30 17.91 21.61 8.93
CA LEU A 30 18.98 21.71 7.93
C LEU A 30 19.38 23.17 7.64
N ALA A 31 18.48 24.14 7.84
CA ALA A 31 18.84 25.56 7.73
C ALA A 31 19.83 25.99 8.83
N GLN A 32 19.73 25.39 10.01
CA GLN A 32 20.46 25.78 11.22
C GLN A 32 21.67 24.87 11.53
N CYS A 33 21.68 23.64 11.05
CA CYS A 33 22.71 22.65 11.37
C CYS A 33 23.60 22.30 10.16
N PRO A 34 24.84 22.84 10.08
CA PRO A 34 25.77 22.48 9.01
C PRO A 34 26.20 21.01 9.05
N ALA A 35 26.34 20.41 10.24
CA ALA A 35 26.77 19.02 10.37
C ALA A 35 25.80 18.03 9.70
N CYS A 36 24.48 18.27 9.80
CA CYS A 36 23.49 17.44 9.12
C CYS A 36 23.47 17.67 7.60
N ARG A 37 23.83 18.88 7.13
CA ARG A 37 24.04 19.13 5.69
C ARG A 37 25.25 18.36 5.17
N ASP A 38 26.36 18.37 5.90
CA ASP A 38 27.57 17.64 5.53
C ASP A 38 27.32 16.12 5.40
N VAL A 39 26.44 15.55 6.23
CA VAL A 39 26.04 14.13 6.14
C VAL A 39 25.32 13.86 4.82
N LEU A 40 24.37 14.71 4.43
CA LEU A 40 23.67 14.58 3.15
C LEU A 40 24.63 14.79 1.96
N GLU A 41 25.53 15.75 2.01
CA GLU A 41 26.52 15.98 0.95
C GLU A 41 27.44 14.76 0.78
N LYS A 42 27.93 14.18 1.88
CA LYS A 42 28.76 12.96 1.84
C LYS A 42 28.03 11.77 1.23
N GLN A 43 26.73 11.63 1.50
CA GLN A 43 25.91 10.59 0.87
C GLN A 43 25.79 10.81 -0.65
N GLU A 44 25.78 12.05 -1.14
CA GLU A 44 25.73 12.33 -2.58
C GLU A 44 26.95 11.78 -3.31
N LEU A 45 28.13 11.92 -2.69
CA LEU A 45 29.40 11.45 -3.23
C LEU A 45 29.41 9.95 -3.59
N ILE A 46 28.58 9.15 -2.90
CA ILE A 46 28.44 7.71 -3.17
C ILE A 46 27.76 7.46 -4.52
N PHE A 47 26.77 8.29 -4.88
CA PHE A 47 25.95 8.10 -6.08
C PHE A 47 26.48 8.80 -7.32
N LEU A 48 27.38 9.79 -7.16
CA LEU A 48 28.01 10.51 -8.27
C LEU A 48 28.54 9.59 -9.39
N PRO A 49 29.28 8.50 -9.10
CA PRO A 49 29.81 7.61 -10.14
C PRO A 49 28.74 6.90 -10.97
N PHE A 50 27.53 6.75 -10.44
CA PHE A 50 26.43 6.03 -11.09
C PHE A 50 25.52 6.94 -11.92
N ARG A 51 25.68 8.26 -11.79
CA ARG A 51 24.79 9.25 -12.42
C ARG A 51 24.84 9.21 -13.95
N ASP A 52 26.01 8.91 -14.50
CA ASP A 52 26.25 8.92 -15.95
C ASP A 52 26.29 7.50 -16.56
N VAL A 53 25.76 6.50 -15.86
CA VAL A 53 25.66 5.15 -16.41
C VAL A 53 24.67 5.15 -17.57
N PRO A 54 25.09 4.77 -18.79
CA PRO A 54 24.19 4.79 -19.94
C PRO A 54 23.05 3.79 -19.73
N ALA A 55 21.83 4.21 -20.05
CA ALA A 55 20.69 3.32 -20.03
C ALA A 55 20.88 2.18 -21.07
N PRO A 56 20.42 0.96 -20.78
CA PRO A 56 20.44 -0.13 -21.75
C PRO A 56 19.71 0.23 -23.05
N ALA A 57 20.19 -0.27 -24.19
CA ALA A 57 19.57 -0.03 -25.48
C ALA A 57 18.08 -0.41 -25.49
N GLY A 58 17.24 0.46 -26.05
CA GLY A 58 15.80 0.26 -26.10
C GLY A 58 15.05 0.53 -24.79
N PHE A 59 15.73 0.92 -23.70
CA PHE A 59 15.07 1.15 -22.41
C PHE A 59 14.12 2.35 -22.44
N ALA A 60 14.60 3.48 -22.94
CA ALA A 60 13.80 4.71 -23.03
C ALA A 60 12.58 4.49 -23.92
N GLU A 61 12.74 3.83 -25.07
CA GLU A 61 11.67 3.52 -26.01
C GLU A 61 10.60 2.63 -25.36
N ARG A 62 11.02 1.59 -24.61
CA ARG A 62 10.09 0.71 -23.88
C ARG A 62 9.33 1.47 -22.78
N VAL A 63 10.03 2.30 -22.00
CA VAL A 63 9.40 3.08 -20.92
C VAL A 63 8.42 4.09 -21.50
N MET A 64 8.80 4.83 -22.54
CA MET A 64 7.95 5.82 -23.18
C MET A 64 6.71 5.17 -23.83
N ALA A 65 6.86 4.04 -24.50
CA ALA A 65 5.72 3.29 -25.04
C ALA A 65 4.72 2.85 -23.94
N GLN A 66 5.19 2.56 -22.73
CA GLN A 66 4.36 2.22 -21.58
C GLN A 66 3.64 3.44 -20.99
N VAL A 67 4.33 4.59 -20.91
CA VAL A 67 3.75 5.86 -20.44
C VAL A 67 2.64 6.34 -21.40
N GLU A 68 2.84 6.17 -22.70
CA GLU A 68 1.86 6.55 -23.72
C GLU A 68 0.62 5.64 -23.76
N ASN A 69 0.72 4.41 -23.26
CA ASN A 69 -0.40 3.46 -23.26
C ASN A 69 -0.52 2.69 -21.93
N PRO A 70 -0.94 3.36 -20.84
CA PRO A 70 -1.05 2.76 -19.52
C PRO A 70 -2.13 1.66 -19.45
N GLU A 71 -3.08 1.65 -20.39
CA GLU A 71 -4.20 0.70 -20.42
C GLU A 71 -3.87 -0.65 -21.08
N ARG A 72 -2.68 -0.80 -21.66
CA ARG A 72 -2.23 -2.08 -22.25
C ARG A 72 -1.83 -3.14 -21.21
N SER A 73 -2.29 -2.98 -19.97
CA SER A 73 -2.28 -4.04 -18.96
C SER A 73 -3.24 -5.15 -19.39
N SER A 74 -2.67 -6.24 -19.90
CA SER A 74 -3.37 -7.42 -20.40
C SER A 74 -4.23 -8.16 -19.37
N TRP A 75 -4.26 -7.70 -18.11
CA TRP A 75 -5.13 -8.24 -17.06
C TRP A 75 -6.62 -8.03 -17.33
N ARG A 76 -6.97 -7.13 -18.27
CA ARG A 76 -8.34 -6.93 -18.76
C ARG A 76 -8.55 -7.37 -20.19
N ALA A 77 -7.68 -8.23 -20.74
CA ALA A 77 -8.03 -8.89 -22.00
C ALA A 77 -9.38 -9.57 -21.78
N PRO A 78 -10.46 -9.14 -22.47
CA PRO A 78 -11.72 -9.85 -22.36
C PRO A 78 -11.39 -11.26 -22.83
N LEU A 79 -11.56 -12.25 -21.94
CA LEU A 79 -11.60 -13.65 -22.36
C LEU A 79 -12.48 -13.66 -23.60
N GLY A 80 -11.89 -14.01 -24.75
CA GLY A 80 -12.47 -13.90 -26.09
C GLY A 80 -13.63 -14.86 -26.29
N LEU A 81 -14.57 -14.85 -25.36
CA LEU A 81 -15.82 -15.53 -25.37
C LEU A 81 -16.66 -14.82 -26.41
N ARG A 82 -16.82 -15.51 -27.54
CA ARG A 82 -17.72 -15.15 -28.63
C ARG A 82 -19.07 -14.71 -28.03
N PRO A 83 -19.75 -13.70 -28.60
CA PRO A 83 -21.01 -13.17 -28.04
C PRO A 83 -22.09 -14.23 -27.81
N TRP A 84 -22.03 -15.38 -28.51
CA TRP A 84 -22.91 -16.53 -28.26
C TRP A 84 -22.57 -17.41 -27.05
N ALA A 85 -21.40 -17.25 -26.42
CA ALA A 85 -21.04 -18.00 -25.22
C ALA A 85 -22.01 -17.72 -24.06
N TRP A 86 -22.57 -16.51 -24.00
CA TRP A 86 -23.57 -16.12 -23.01
C TRP A 86 -24.92 -16.81 -23.27
N ALA A 87 -25.25 -17.09 -24.54
CA ALA A 87 -26.45 -17.83 -24.90
C ALA A 87 -26.38 -19.30 -24.44
N GLY A 88 -25.19 -19.92 -24.51
CA GLY A 88 -24.96 -21.26 -23.94
C GLY A 88 -25.14 -21.29 -22.43
N GLY A 89 -24.59 -20.30 -21.72
CA GLY A 89 -24.73 -20.17 -20.27
C GLY A 89 -26.18 -19.94 -19.80
N LEU A 90 -26.91 -19.06 -20.49
CA LEU A 90 -28.32 -18.77 -20.16
C LEU A 90 -29.23 -19.98 -20.42
N ALA A 91 -29.01 -20.73 -21.52
CA ALA A 91 -29.78 -21.93 -21.80
C ALA A 91 -29.54 -23.03 -20.74
N PHE A 92 -28.29 -23.21 -20.31
CA PHE A 92 -27.94 -24.19 -19.29
C PHE A 92 -28.51 -23.83 -17.91
N ALA A 93 -28.41 -22.56 -17.50
CA ALA A 93 -29.00 -22.08 -16.25
C ALA A 93 -30.53 -22.19 -16.24
N GLY A 94 -31.19 -21.85 -17.36
CA GLY A 94 -32.64 -22.00 -17.52
C GLY A 94 -33.08 -23.47 -17.44
N ALA A 95 -32.38 -24.37 -18.13
CA ALA A 95 -32.66 -25.80 -18.07
C ALA A 95 -32.46 -26.37 -16.65
N LEU A 96 -31.41 -25.95 -15.94
CA LEU A 96 -31.16 -26.36 -14.56
C LEU A 96 -32.27 -25.87 -13.62
N PHE A 97 -32.72 -24.62 -13.76
CA PHE A 97 -33.81 -24.04 -12.95
C PHE A 97 -35.15 -24.75 -13.17
N LEU A 98 -35.42 -25.23 -14.40
CA LEU A 98 -36.61 -26.02 -14.73
C LEU A 98 -36.51 -27.48 -14.26
N ALA A 99 -35.31 -28.05 -14.25
CA ALA A 99 -35.06 -29.44 -13.86
C ALA A 99 -34.95 -29.64 -12.33
N LEU A 100 -34.68 -28.58 -11.57
CA LEU A 100 -34.63 -28.65 -10.11
C LEU A 100 -36.04 -28.82 -9.53
N PRO A 101 -36.28 -29.81 -8.65
CA PRO A 101 -37.56 -29.92 -7.95
C PRO A 101 -37.76 -28.65 -7.12
N ARG A 102 -38.89 -27.96 -7.34
CA ARG A 102 -39.29 -26.81 -6.52
C ARG A 102 -39.54 -27.30 -5.09
N SER A 103 -38.49 -27.33 -4.28
CA SER A 103 -38.61 -27.58 -2.85
C SER A 103 -39.55 -26.51 -2.28
N SER A 104 -40.66 -26.98 -1.72
CA SER A 104 -41.61 -26.23 -0.90
C SER A 104 -40.90 -25.22 -0.01
N GLY A 105 -41.38 -23.97 -0.09
CA GLY A 105 -40.65 -22.76 0.27
C GLY A 105 -40.17 -22.63 1.72
N PRO A 106 -39.39 -21.57 1.99
CA PRO A 106 -38.91 -21.27 3.33
C PRO A 106 -40.08 -21.05 4.28
N ARG A 107 -40.08 -21.75 5.43
CA ARG A 107 -40.96 -21.41 6.55
C ARG A 107 -40.69 -19.95 6.92
N PRO A 108 -41.73 -19.11 7.10
CA PRO A 108 -41.53 -17.78 7.65
C PRO A 108 -41.00 -17.93 9.07
N THR A 109 -39.74 -17.54 9.28
CA THR A 109 -39.20 -17.28 10.61
C THR A 109 -39.85 -16.00 11.11
N THR A 110 -40.99 -16.17 11.79
CA THR A 110 -41.61 -15.14 12.63
C THR A 110 -40.58 -14.65 13.65
N GLY A 111 -40.50 -13.33 13.76
CA GLY A 111 -39.64 -12.51 14.61
C GLY A 111 -38.93 -13.20 15.77
N ALA A 112 -37.60 -13.18 15.70
CA ALA A 112 -36.74 -13.16 16.87
C ALA A 112 -35.60 -12.17 16.57
N ASP A 113 -35.74 -11.01 17.20
CA ASP A 113 -34.71 -10.06 17.64
C ASP A 113 -33.33 -10.08 16.96
N LEU A 114 -33.09 -9.08 16.13
CA LEU A 114 -31.77 -8.50 15.92
C LEU A 114 -31.71 -7.18 16.70
N SER A 115 -31.59 -7.29 18.02
CA SER A 115 -31.07 -6.20 18.84
C SER A 115 -29.60 -6.03 18.48
N MET A 116 -29.32 -5.03 17.64
CA MET A 116 -27.98 -4.58 17.35
C MET A 116 -27.49 -3.78 18.57
N ASP A 117 -26.90 -4.48 19.53
CA ASP A 117 -26.16 -3.86 20.63
C ASP A 117 -24.95 -3.14 20.05
N LEU A 118 -25.13 -1.85 19.75
CA LEU A 118 -24.05 -0.90 19.58
C LEU A 118 -23.48 -0.58 20.96
N THR A 119 -22.77 -1.53 21.56
CA THR A 119 -21.78 -1.21 22.58
C THR A 119 -20.53 -0.71 21.88
N TYR A 120 -20.59 0.56 21.43
CA TYR A 120 -19.41 1.38 21.28
C TYR A 120 -18.88 1.68 22.70
N SER A 121 -18.13 0.72 23.25
CA SER A 121 -17.30 0.95 24.43
C SER A 121 -16.04 1.65 23.95
N GLY A 122 -16.06 2.98 23.99
CA GLY A 122 -14.81 3.74 23.98
C GLY A 122 -14.06 3.43 25.26
N ASN A 123 -12.89 2.82 25.14
CA ASN A 123 -11.94 2.68 26.24
C ASN A 123 -10.81 3.70 26.03
N PRO A 124 -10.76 4.80 26.80
CA PRO A 124 -9.62 5.72 26.79
C PRO A 124 -8.72 5.43 27.99
N GLU A 125 -8.00 4.30 28.02
CA GLU A 125 -7.08 4.01 29.13
C GLU A 125 -6.20 2.77 28.83
N GLU A 126 -5.19 2.92 27.96
CA GLU A 126 -3.99 2.06 27.98
C GLU A 126 -2.74 2.89 27.66
N GLU A 127 -2.51 3.91 28.49
CA GLU A 127 -1.21 4.56 28.70
C GLU A 127 -0.71 4.11 30.08
N ALA A 128 -0.08 2.94 30.17
CA ALA A 128 0.84 2.60 31.26
C ALA A 128 1.58 1.28 31.01
N GLY A 129 2.90 1.36 30.86
CA GLY A 129 3.78 0.28 31.30
C GLY A 129 4.34 -0.67 30.23
N PHE A 130 5.15 -0.15 29.31
CA PHE A 130 6.18 -0.96 28.65
C PHE A 130 7.56 -0.30 28.87
N GLY A 131 7.93 -0.22 30.15
CA GLY A 131 9.27 0.07 30.60
C GLY A 131 9.54 -0.82 31.80
N THR A 132 10.65 -1.55 31.78
CA THR A 132 11.19 -2.49 32.80
C THR A 132 11.01 -3.99 32.53
N GLU A 133 11.53 -4.50 31.40
CA GLU A 133 11.92 -5.93 31.34
C GLU A 133 12.95 -6.23 30.23
N ILE A 134 14.06 -5.49 30.18
CA ILE A 134 15.27 -5.93 29.46
C ILE A 134 16.51 -5.60 30.32
N GLU A 135 16.59 -6.18 31.52
CA GLU A 135 17.81 -6.12 32.36
C GLU A 135 18.18 -7.48 33.00
N ALA A 136 17.77 -8.61 32.42
CA ALA A 136 18.07 -9.93 33.02
C ALA A 136 18.55 -11.03 32.04
N SER A 137 19.11 -10.67 30.88
CA SER A 137 19.64 -11.66 29.92
C SER A 137 21.09 -11.42 29.47
N PHE A 138 21.86 -10.58 30.17
CA PHE A 138 23.29 -10.38 29.90
C PHE A 138 24.11 -10.36 31.20
N LEU A 139 24.00 -11.43 31.98
CA LEU A 139 25.08 -11.91 32.86
C LEU A 139 25.46 -13.32 32.44
#